data_AF-A0A4R1BD85-F1
#
_entry.id   AF-A0A4R1BD85-F1
#
_cell.length_a   1.000
_cell.length_b   1.000
_cell.length_c   1.000
_cell.angle_alpha   90.00
_cell.angle_beta   90.00
_cell.angle_gamma   90.00
#
_symmetry.space_group_name_H-M   'P 1'
#
loop_
_entity.id
_entity.type
_entity.pdbx_description
1 polymer ?
#
loop_
_entity_poly.entity_id
_entity_poly.type
_entity_poly.pdbx_seq_one_letter_code
_entity_poly.pdbx_strand_id
1 'polypeptide(L)'
;MGTVTEEARLLVAVAYGEGSAKDVFEEMAAIASVMVRQAKARGYTLLQFLQSKEAQEFSFVLVDGNARFDRLMNATEEAIGKDSGMKTAVKAARHAIGGLTDYSNGAWFWDGADLKSNYARHQKVNRGIRFSSDNHNIYSVKEKSIPEVVKYWEVKDKNGVKRNASERGRYTCTYESTTALGGTVFWRYTREYLQATGGKEHR
;
A
#
# COMPACT_ATOMS: atom_id res chain seq x y z
N MET A 1 -26.76 -11.24 9.63
CA MET A 1 -25.61 -10.38 9.24
C MET A 1 -26.18 -9.29 8.36
N GLY A 2 -25.99 -8.01 8.71
CA GLY A 2 -26.49 -6.90 7.89
C GLY A 2 -25.79 -6.84 6.53
N THR A 3 -26.54 -6.39 5.51
CA THR A 3 -26.12 -6.21 4.11
C THR A 3 -24.77 -5.50 4.01
N VAL A 4 -23.86 -6.03 3.20
CA VAL A 4 -22.61 -5.35 2.85
C VAL A 4 -22.95 -4.24 1.85
N THR A 5 -22.71 -2.98 2.20
CA THR A 5 -22.89 -1.85 1.27
C THR A 5 -21.96 -2.03 0.06
N GLU A 6 -22.29 -1.42 -1.08
CA GLU A 6 -21.45 -1.51 -2.29
C GLU A 6 -19.99 -1.06 -2.03
N GLU A 7 -19.82 0.04 -1.28
CA GLU A 7 -18.53 0.53 -0.81
C GLU A 7 -17.79 -0.52 0.04
N ALA A 8 -18.48 -1.13 1.01
CA ALA A 8 -17.89 -2.17 1.83
C ALA A 8 -17.54 -3.40 0.99
N ARG A 9 -18.36 -3.75 -0.02
CA ARG A 9 -18.11 -4.92 -0.87
C ARG A 9 -16.85 -4.76 -1.71
N LEU A 10 -16.62 -3.57 -2.30
CA LEU A 10 -15.37 -3.30 -3.03
C LEU A 10 -14.14 -3.37 -2.12
N LEU A 11 -14.18 -2.76 -0.93
CA LEU A 11 -13.05 -2.82 0.01
C LEU A 11 -12.79 -4.26 0.50
N VAL A 12 -13.86 -5.02 0.76
CA VAL A 12 -13.76 -6.44 1.12
C VAL A 12 -13.11 -7.23 -0.01
N ALA A 13 -13.48 -6.96 -1.27
CA ALA A 13 -12.92 -7.65 -2.42
C ALA A 13 -11.44 -7.34 -2.61
N VAL A 14 -11.03 -6.08 -2.45
CA VAL A 14 -9.62 -5.68 -2.46
C VAL A 14 -8.85 -6.41 -1.36
N ALA A 15 -9.33 -6.36 -0.10
CA ALA A 15 -8.66 -7.01 1.01
C ALA A 15 -8.53 -8.54 0.82
N TYR A 16 -9.57 -9.18 0.28
CA TYR A 16 -9.57 -10.61 -0.02
C TYR A 16 -8.69 -10.96 -1.23
N GLY A 17 -8.64 -10.10 -2.25
CA GLY A 17 -7.89 -10.34 -3.48
C GLY A 17 -6.38 -10.09 -3.36
N GLU A 18 -6.00 -9.05 -2.62
CA GLU A 18 -4.62 -8.66 -2.34
C GLU A 18 -4.03 -9.45 -1.17
N GLY A 19 -4.87 -9.88 -0.22
CA GLY A 19 -4.45 -10.70 0.92
C GLY A 19 -3.93 -12.07 0.48
N SER A 20 -2.97 -12.62 1.23
CA SER A 20 -2.44 -13.95 0.96
C SER A 20 -3.51 -15.04 1.13
N ALA A 21 -3.28 -16.22 0.54
CA ALA A 21 -4.18 -17.39 0.67
C ALA A 21 -4.28 -17.95 2.10
N LYS A 22 -3.59 -17.34 3.07
CA LYS A 22 -3.65 -17.69 4.49
C LYS A 22 -4.87 -17.10 5.20
N ASP A 23 -5.58 -16.16 4.56
CA ASP A 23 -6.77 -15.52 5.12
C ASP A 23 -6.55 -14.88 6.51
N VAL A 24 -5.40 -14.23 6.68
CA VAL A 24 -5.02 -13.61 7.95
C VAL A 24 -5.78 -12.30 8.13
N PHE A 25 -6.51 -12.19 9.24
CA PHE A 25 -7.32 -11.01 9.56
C PHE A 25 -6.48 -9.72 9.58
N GLU A 26 -5.34 -9.72 10.26
CA GLU A 26 -4.47 -8.56 10.42
C GLU A 26 -3.91 -8.09 9.07
N GLU A 27 -3.57 -9.04 8.18
CA GLU A 27 -3.10 -8.75 6.81
C GLU A 27 -4.20 -8.04 6.01
N MET A 28 -5.40 -8.62 5.95
CA MET A 28 -6.53 -8.04 5.23
C MET A 28 -6.95 -6.69 5.81
N ALA A 29 -6.92 -6.54 7.15
CA ALA A 29 -7.25 -5.30 7.83
C ALA A 29 -6.20 -4.22 7.57
N ALA A 30 -4.93 -4.59 7.48
CA ALA A 30 -3.84 -3.68 7.11
C ALA A 30 -3.99 -3.20 5.65
N ILE A 31 -4.25 -4.09 4.69
CA ILE A 31 -4.52 -3.71 3.28
C ILE A 31 -5.72 -2.76 3.20
N ALA A 32 -6.83 -3.12 3.84
CA ALA A 32 -8.03 -2.29 3.87
C ALA A 32 -7.75 -0.90 4.50
N SER A 33 -6.94 -0.84 5.56
CA SER A 33 -6.55 0.42 6.20
C SER A 33 -5.70 1.29 5.28
N VAL A 34 -4.79 0.70 4.48
CA VAL A 34 -4.02 1.46 3.48
C VAL A 34 -4.95 2.06 2.42
N MET A 35 -5.94 1.33 1.93
CA MET A 35 -6.91 1.87 0.96
C MET A 35 -7.75 3.02 1.53
N VAL A 36 -8.26 2.87 2.77
CA VAL A 36 -8.98 3.95 3.46
C VAL A 36 -8.09 5.18 3.67
N ARG A 37 -6.83 4.97 4.03
CA ARG A 37 -5.86 6.05 4.22
C ARG A 37 -5.54 6.78 2.91
N GLN A 38 -5.34 6.03 1.82
CA GLN A 38 -5.10 6.58 0.48
C GLN A 38 -6.28 7.44 0.01
N ALA A 39 -7.52 6.97 0.19
CA ALA A 39 -8.72 7.74 -0.14
C ALA A 39 -8.74 9.08 0.60
N LYS A 40 -8.57 9.05 1.93
CA LYS A 40 -8.57 10.25 2.79
C LYS A 40 -7.45 11.23 2.40
N ALA A 41 -6.24 10.72 2.18
CA ALA A 41 -5.07 11.56 1.87
C ALA A 41 -5.18 12.28 0.52
N ARG A 42 -5.97 11.71 -0.40
CA ARG A 42 -6.24 12.24 -1.74
C ARG A 42 -7.52 13.05 -1.82
N GLY A 43 -8.29 13.14 -0.73
CA GLY A 43 -9.52 13.94 -0.67
C GLY A 43 -10.74 13.25 -1.28
N TYR A 44 -10.73 11.92 -1.39
CA TYR A 44 -11.85 11.13 -1.90
C TYR A 44 -12.70 10.56 -0.74
N THR A 45 -13.98 10.31 -1.00
CA THR A 45 -14.68 9.25 -0.27
C THR A 45 -14.07 7.89 -0.64
N LEU A 46 -14.22 6.88 0.22
CA LEU A 46 -13.63 5.57 -0.06
C LEU A 46 -14.20 4.96 -1.35
N LEU A 47 -15.53 5.03 -1.56
CA LEU A 47 -16.13 4.58 -2.82
C LEU A 47 -15.58 5.32 -4.06
N GLN A 48 -15.46 6.65 -4.00
CA GLN A 48 -14.90 7.44 -5.10
C GLN A 48 -13.46 7.04 -5.41
N PHE A 49 -12.64 6.80 -4.37
CA PHE A 49 -11.28 6.35 -4.54
C PHE A 49 -11.23 4.97 -5.21
N LEU A 50 -11.97 3.99 -4.69
CA LEU A 50 -11.98 2.61 -5.22
C LEU A 50 -12.42 2.53 -6.69
N GLN A 51 -13.20 3.51 -7.16
CA GLN A 51 -13.63 3.62 -8.56
C GLN A 51 -12.72 4.52 -9.41
N SER A 52 -11.71 5.17 -8.83
CA SER A 52 -10.83 6.10 -9.52
C SER A 52 -9.69 5.39 -10.25
N LYS A 53 -9.18 6.00 -11.31
CA LYS A 53 -7.96 5.53 -12.00
C LYS A 53 -6.75 5.45 -11.07
N GLU A 54 -6.66 6.35 -10.09
CA GLU A 54 -5.53 6.36 -9.17
C GLU A 54 -5.55 5.16 -8.22
N ALA A 55 -6.73 4.65 -7.84
CA ALA A 55 -6.80 3.39 -7.11
C ALA A 55 -6.40 2.19 -7.98
N GLN A 56 -6.79 2.19 -9.27
CA GLN A 56 -6.44 1.13 -10.22
C GLN A 56 -4.93 1.09 -10.53
N GLU A 57 -4.29 2.26 -10.62
CA GLU A 57 -2.83 2.38 -10.75
C GLU A 57 -2.10 1.99 -9.45
N PHE A 58 -2.77 2.13 -8.30
CA PHE A 58 -2.22 1.82 -6.99
C PHE A 58 -2.38 0.35 -6.59
N SER A 59 -3.52 -0.27 -6.93
CA SER A 59 -3.86 -1.66 -6.65
C SER A 59 -4.49 -2.28 -7.90
N PHE A 60 -3.70 -3.09 -8.60
CA PHE A 60 -4.10 -3.71 -9.85
C PHE A 60 -5.24 -4.72 -9.68
N VAL A 61 -5.51 -5.21 -8.47
CA VAL A 61 -6.63 -6.12 -8.17
C VAL A 61 -7.99 -5.61 -8.67
N LEU A 62 -8.13 -4.28 -8.79
CA LEU A 62 -9.34 -3.62 -9.26
C LEU A 62 -9.57 -3.79 -10.77
N VAL A 63 -8.55 -4.20 -11.53
CA VAL A 63 -8.55 -4.22 -13.01
C VAL A 63 -7.88 -5.44 -13.64
N ASP A 64 -7.14 -6.25 -12.89
CA ASP A 64 -6.29 -7.33 -13.42
C ASP A 64 -6.99 -8.71 -13.57
N GLY A 65 -8.26 -8.80 -13.17
CA GLY A 65 -9.00 -10.07 -13.17
C GLY A 65 -8.56 -11.04 -12.08
N ASN A 66 -8.10 -10.53 -10.94
CA ASN A 66 -7.73 -11.35 -9.79
C ASN A 66 -8.89 -12.28 -9.38
N ALA A 67 -8.65 -13.58 -9.48
CA ALA A 67 -9.67 -14.60 -9.27
C ALA A 67 -10.32 -14.55 -7.87
N ARG A 68 -9.58 -14.12 -6.84
CA ARG A 68 -10.13 -13.99 -5.48
C ARG A 68 -11.04 -12.78 -5.37
N PHE A 69 -10.61 -11.64 -5.90
CA PHE A 69 -11.43 -10.43 -5.99
C PHE A 69 -12.73 -10.73 -6.72
N ASP A 70 -12.65 -11.31 -7.93
CA ASP A 70 -13.82 -11.65 -8.74
C ASP A 70 -14.74 -12.64 -8.04
N ARG A 71 -14.17 -13.65 -7.38
CA ARG A 71 -14.94 -14.63 -6.61
C ARG A 71 -15.76 -13.94 -5.50
N LEU A 72 -15.20 -12.95 -4.80
CA LEU A 72 -15.94 -12.23 -3.76
C LEU A 72 -16.97 -11.26 -4.34
N MET A 73 -16.61 -10.53 -5.40
CA MET A 73 -17.53 -9.61 -6.07
C MET A 73 -18.78 -10.34 -6.57
N ASN A 74 -18.63 -11.54 -7.12
CA ASN A 74 -19.71 -12.37 -7.64
C ASN A 74 -20.42 -13.23 -6.58
N ALA A 75 -19.94 -13.28 -5.33
CA ALA A 75 -20.54 -14.11 -4.28
C ALA A 75 -21.82 -13.48 -3.71
N THR A 76 -22.84 -14.30 -3.46
CA THR A 76 -24.01 -13.88 -2.68
C THR A 76 -23.64 -13.68 -1.20
N GLU A 77 -24.47 -12.97 -0.45
CA GLU A 77 -24.27 -12.80 1.00
C GLU A 77 -24.24 -14.14 1.74
N GLU A 78 -25.05 -15.13 1.32
CA GLU A 78 -25.00 -16.48 1.92
C GLU A 78 -23.69 -17.19 1.62
N ALA A 79 -23.17 -17.05 0.39
CA ALA A 79 -21.89 -17.64 0.01
C ALA A 79 -20.73 -17.01 0.81
N ILE A 80 -20.73 -15.68 0.94
CA ILE A 80 -19.77 -14.95 1.79
C ILE A 80 -19.88 -15.44 3.23
N GLY A 81 -21.09 -15.60 3.78
CA GLY A 81 -21.30 -16.09 5.15
C GLY A 81 -20.82 -17.53 5.41
N LYS A 82 -20.70 -18.35 4.36
CA LYS A 82 -20.22 -19.73 4.46
C LYS A 82 -18.70 -19.83 4.30
N ASP A 83 -18.08 -18.96 3.52
CA ASP A 83 -16.63 -18.94 3.30
C ASP A 83 -15.88 -18.21 4.43
N SER A 84 -14.91 -18.88 5.07
CA SER A 84 -14.14 -18.33 6.19
C SER A 84 -13.24 -17.16 5.78
N GLY A 85 -12.65 -17.21 4.60
CA GLY A 85 -11.76 -16.18 4.08
C GLY A 85 -12.54 -14.92 3.73
N MET A 86 -13.67 -15.08 3.04
CA MET A 86 -14.56 -13.96 2.72
C MET A 86 -15.14 -13.31 3.98
N LYS A 87 -15.57 -14.10 4.97
CA LYS A 87 -15.99 -13.56 6.29
C LYS A 87 -14.88 -12.76 6.97
N THR A 88 -13.64 -13.26 6.90
CA THR A 88 -12.49 -12.58 7.48
C THR A 88 -12.24 -11.25 6.78
N ALA A 89 -12.35 -11.21 5.45
CA ALA A 89 -12.27 -9.98 4.67
C ALA A 89 -13.39 -8.99 5.02
N VAL A 90 -14.64 -9.45 5.21
CA VAL A 90 -15.75 -8.61 5.69
C VAL A 90 -15.44 -7.98 7.04
N LYS A 91 -14.93 -8.78 7.98
CA LYS A 91 -14.52 -8.30 9.30
C LYS A 91 -13.39 -7.26 9.18
N ALA A 92 -12.38 -7.54 8.36
CA ALA A 92 -11.23 -6.69 8.15
C ALA A 92 -11.60 -5.33 7.52
N ALA A 93 -12.42 -5.32 6.48
CA ALA A 93 -12.87 -4.08 5.85
C ALA A 93 -13.69 -3.20 6.80
N ARG A 94 -14.63 -3.81 7.55
CA ARG A 94 -15.41 -3.09 8.57
C ARG A 94 -14.51 -2.51 9.67
N HIS A 95 -13.48 -3.26 10.07
CA HIS A 95 -12.49 -2.81 11.04
C HIS A 95 -11.74 -1.55 10.55
N ALA A 96 -11.28 -1.56 9.30
CA ALA A 96 -10.60 -0.42 8.69
C ALA A 96 -11.52 0.80 8.51
N ILE A 97 -12.76 0.60 8.03
CA ILE A 97 -13.77 1.66 7.86
C ILE A 97 -14.09 2.31 9.21
N GLY A 98 -14.21 1.50 10.27
CA GLY A 98 -14.43 1.97 11.63
C GLY A 98 -13.26 2.74 12.25
N GLY A 99 -12.11 2.82 11.58
CA GLY A 99 -10.92 3.50 12.11
C GLY A 99 -10.33 2.79 13.34
N LEU A 100 -10.52 1.48 13.44
CA LEU A 100 -9.93 0.66 14.50
C LEU A 100 -8.41 0.47 14.25
N THR A 101 -7.75 -0.36 15.07
CA THR A 101 -6.30 -0.57 15.06
C THR A 101 -5.70 -0.69 13.66
N ASP A 102 -4.76 0.18 13.33
CA ASP A 102 -4.05 0.12 12.07
C ASP A 102 -2.92 -0.91 12.10
N TYR A 103 -3.23 -2.15 11.72
CA TYR A 103 -2.24 -3.23 11.66
C TYR A 103 -1.13 -2.96 10.63
N SER A 104 -1.33 -2.07 9.64
CA SER A 104 -0.28 -1.68 8.69
C SER A 104 0.81 -0.79 9.31
N ASN A 105 0.60 -0.31 10.55
CA ASN A 105 1.52 0.55 11.28
C ASN A 105 1.91 1.81 10.48
N GLY A 106 0.91 2.49 9.90
CA GLY A 106 1.10 3.72 9.13
C GLY A 106 1.67 3.54 7.73
N ALA A 107 1.53 2.35 7.14
CA ALA A 107 1.99 2.10 5.78
C ALA A 107 1.20 2.90 4.72
N TRP A 108 1.82 3.14 3.59
CA TRP A 108 1.18 3.72 2.41
C TRP A 108 1.15 2.79 1.20
N PHE A 109 1.92 1.69 1.26
CA PHE A 109 2.07 0.71 0.19
C PHE A 109 2.22 -0.68 0.79
N TRP A 110 2.07 -1.71 -0.05
CA TRP A 110 2.42 -3.08 0.28
C TRP A 110 3.08 -3.78 -0.91
N ASP A 111 3.68 -4.94 -0.67
CA ASP A 111 4.09 -5.92 -1.68
C ASP A 111 3.81 -7.34 -1.19
N GLY A 112 3.49 -8.22 -2.13
CA GLY A 112 3.28 -9.63 -1.90
C GLY A 112 4.51 -10.46 -2.29
N ALA A 113 4.29 -11.69 -2.73
CA ALA A 113 5.35 -12.63 -3.10
C ALA A 113 6.18 -12.18 -4.32
N ASP A 114 5.66 -11.25 -5.11
CA ASP A 114 6.31 -10.64 -6.25
C ASP A 114 7.55 -9.81 -5.87
N LEU A 115 7.63 -9.32 -4.63
CA LEU A 115 8.84 -8.73 -4.06
C LEU A 115 10.05 -9.68 -4.22
N LYS A 116 9.83 -10.99 -4.04
CA LYS A 116 10.85 -12.03 -4.20
C LYS A 116 10.93 -12.56 -5.61
N SER A 117 9.81 -12.97 -6.19
CA SER A 117 9.80 -13.67 -7.48
C SER A 117 10.22 -12.78 -8.65
N ASN A 118 10.08 -11.46 -8.51
CA ASN A 118 10.47 -10.47 -9.51
C ASN A 118 11.54 -9.48 -9.00
N TYR A 119 12.31 -9.84 -7.97
CA TYR A 119 13.19 -8.94 -7.22
C TYR A 119 14.04 -7.99 -8.09
N ALA A 120 14.71 -8.52 -9.13
CA ALA A 120 15.59 -7.72 -9.99
C ALA A 120 14.88 -6.62 -10.80
N ARG A 121 13.61 -6.83 -11.17
CA ARG A 121 12.80 -5.87 -11.94
C ARG A 121 11.77 -5.15 -11.07
N HIS A 122 11.67 -5.50 -9.79
CA HIS A 122 10.69 -4.95 -8.86
C HIS A 122 10.94 -3.45 -8.66
N GLN A 123 9.93 -2.62 -8.95
CA GLN A 123 10.09 -1.17 -8.99
C GLN A 123 10.53 -0.58 -7.64
N LYS A 124 9.93 -1.04 -6.52
CA LYS A 124 10.31 -0.53 -5.18
C LYS A 124 11.74 -0.92 -4.82
N VAL A 125 12.15 -2.16 -5.14
CA VAL A 125 13.53 -2.65 -4.91
C VAL A 125 14.52 -1.78 -5.67
N ASN A 126 14.22 -1.44 -6.93
CA ASN A 126 15.07 -0.59 -7.76
C ASN A 126 15.13 0.88 -7.32
N ARG A 127 14.21 1.34 -6.46
CA ARG A 127 14.24 2.66 -5.81
C ARG A 127 14.87 2.64 -4.40
N GLY A 128 15.24 1.45 -3.94
CA GLY A 128 15.84 1.18 -2.65
C GLY A 128 14.81 0.88 -1.57
N ILE A 129 15.05 -0.24 -0.87
CA ILE A 129 14.22 -0.77 0.22
C ILE A 129 15.10 -1.08 1.43
N ARG A 130 14.58 -0.81 2.63
CA ARG A 130 15.13 -1.29 3.91
C ARG A 130 14.03 -1.86 4.81
N PHE A 131 14.32 -2.89 5.55
CA PHE A 131 13.48 -3.40 6.62
C PHE A 131 13.82 -2.66 7.92
N SER A 132 12.80 -2.20 8.62
CA SER A 132 12.96 -1.55 9.93
C SER A 132 13.13 -2.56 11.06
N SER A 133 12.87 -3.84 10.79
CA SER A 133 13.03 -4.97 11.70
C SER A 133 13.22 -6.25 10.88
N ASP A 134 14.06 -7.16 11.35
CA ASP A 134 14.38 -8.42 10.65
C ASP A 134 13.13 -9.28 10.39
N ASN A 135 12.17 -9.26 11.30
CA ASN A 135 10.91 -10.01 11.17
C ASN A 135 9.99 -9.49 10.04
N HIS A 136 10.26 -8.31 9.47
CA HIS A 136 9.52 -7.81 8.33
C HIS A 136 9.98 -8.45 7.00
N ASN A 137 11.18 -9.04 6.98
CA ASN A 137 11.74 -9.69 5.80
C ASN A 137 11.25 -11.13 5.64
N ILE A 138 9.92 -11.30 5.57
CA ILE A 138 9.24 -12.62 5.45
C ILE A 138 9.60 -13.38 4.17
N TYR A 139 10.24 -12.72 3.22
CA TYR A 139 10.67 -13.30 1.94
C TYR A 139 12.17 -13.60 1.86
N SER A 140 12.94 -13.20 2.88
CA SER A 140 14.40 -13.31 2.93
C SER A 140 15.09 -12.70 1.70
N VAL A 141 14.59 -11.55 1.24
CA VAL A 141 15.18 -10.79 0.14
C VAL A 141 16.27 -9.86 0.67
N LYS A 142 17.23 -9.50 -0.18
CA LYS A 142 18.25 -8.52 0.20
C LYS A 142 17.64 -7.13 0.25
N GLU A 143 18.05 -6.33 1.22
CA GLU A 143 17.86 -4.88 1.14
C GLU A 143 18.63 -4.31 -0.06
N LYS A 144 18.23 -3.13 -0.53
CA LYS A 144 18.91 -2.47 -1.63
C LYS A 144 18.99 -0.99 -1.36
N SER A 145 20.21 -0.46 -1.38
CA SER A 145 20.45 0.97 -1.49
C SER A 145 20.64 1.35 -2.97
N ILE A 146 20.24 2.57 -3.31
CA ILE A 146 20.56 3.21 -4.58
C ILE A 146 21.76 4.15 -4.41
N PRO A 147 22.44 4.55 -5.50
CA PRO A 147 23.40 5.64 -5.45
C PRO A 147 22.79 6.86 -4.76
N GLU A 148 23.59 7.55 -3.94
CA GLU A 148 23.11 8.68 -3.18
C GLU A 148 22.52 9.76 -4.09
N VAL A 149 21.28 10.16 -3.80
CA VAL A 149 20.58 11.22 -4.50
C VAL A 149 20.57 12.46 -3.62
N VAL A 150 21.16 13.55 -4.12
CA VAL A 150 21.13 14.86 -3.47
C VAL A 150 20.07 15.75 -4.13
N LYS A 151 19.20 16.36 -3.32
CA LYS A 151 18.20 17.33 -3.76
C LYS A 151 18.56 18.72 -3.25
N TYR A 152 18.32 19.73 -4.07
CA TYR A 152 18.62 21.13 -3.76
C TYR A 152 17.34 21.96 -3.78
N TRP A 153 17.33 23.08 -3.04
CA TRP A 153 16.34 24.13 -3.26
C TRP A 153 16.60 24.81 -4.59
N GLU A 154 15.55 25.01 -5.38
CA GLU A 154 15.65 25.79 -6.62
C GLU A 154 15.30 27.26 -6.34
N VAL A 155 16.21 28.16 -6.70
CA VAL A 155 15.96 29.61 -6.70
C VAL A 155 16.01 30.13 -8.14
N LYS A 156 15.20 31.14 -8.45
CA LYS A 156 15.31 31.84 -9.74
C LYS A 156 16.33 32.96 -9.60
N ASP A 157 17.28 33.02 -10.53
CA ASP A 157 18.15 34.19 -10.63
C ASP A 157 17.39 35.41 -11.18
N LYS A 158 18.07 36.55 -11.23
CA LYS A 158 17.52 37.82 -11.74
C LYS A 158 17.01 37.76 -13.19
N ASN A 159 17.43 36.75 -13.95
CA ASN A 159 17.02 36.53 -15.34
C ASN A 159 15.93 35.44 -15.43
N GLY A 160 15.40 34.96 -14.30
CA GLY A 160 14.38 33.92 -14.22
C GLY A 160 14.92 32.49 -14.40
N VAL A 161 16.23 32.30 -14.52
CA VAL A 161 16.84 30.97 -14.68
C VAL A 161 16.90 30.26 -13.32
N LYS A 162 16.38 29.04 -13.26
CA LYS A 162 16.45 28.20 -12.06
C LYS A 162 17.88 27.75 -11.81
N ARG A 163 18.35 27.90 -10.56
CA ARG A 163 19.64 27.38 -10.10
C ARG A 163 19.46 26.66 -8.77
N ASN A 164 20.31 25.68 -8.53
CA ASN A 164 20.44 25.05 -7.23
C ASN A 164 21.03 26.08 -6.24
N ALA A 165 20.34 26.27 -5.12
CA ALA A 165 20.83 27.01 -3.97
C ALA A 165 21.48 26.03 -2.97
N SER A 166 20.95 25.95 -1.75
CA SER A 166 21.41 25.02 -0.74
C SER A 166 20.86 23.61 -0.96
N GLU A 167 21.59 22.62 -0.44
CA GLU A 167 21.08 21.26 -0.33
C GLU A 167 19.83 21.24 0.54
N ARG A 168 18.81 20.57 0.03
CA ARG A 168 17.56 20.31 0.72
C ARG A 168 17.64 19.01 1.52
N GLY A 169 18.31 18.00 0.97
CA GLY A 169 18.56 16.73 1.65
C GLY A 169 19.06 15.66 0.67
N ARG A 170 19.38 14.49 1.22
CA ARG A 170 19.90 13.35 0.49
C ARG A 170 19.31 12.03 0.97
N TYR A 171 19.30 11.02 0.12
CA TYR A 171 18.83 9.69 0.46
C TYR A 171 19.47 8.61 -0.43
N THR A 172 19.58 7.40 0.12
CA THR A 172 20.02 6.18 -0.57
C THR A 172 18.94 5.09 -0.57
N CYS A 173 17.79 5.34 0.07
CA CYS A 173 16.70 4.39 0.20
C CYS A 173 15.37 5.14 0.20
N THR A 174 14.44 4.71 -0.65
CA THR A 174 13.12 5.35 -0.78
C THR A 174 12.11 4.75 0.17
N TYR A 175 12.12 3.44 0.39
CA TYR A 175 11.10 2.74 1.16
C TYR A 175 11.66 2.10 2.42
N GLU A 176 10.89 2.14 3.50
CA GLU A 176 11.13 1.36 4.70
C GLU A 176 9.88 0.57 5.11
N SER A 177 10.08 -0.66 5.58
CA SER A 177 8.97 -1.49 6.03
C SER A 177 8.35 -0.93 7.30
N THR A 178 7.05 -1.11 7.51
CA THR A 178 6.35 -0.75 8.75
C THR A 178 5.91 -1.98 9.55
N THR A 179 5.61 -3.08 8.85
CA THR A 179 5.24 -4.39 9.40
C THR A 179 5.30 -5.45 8.29
N ALA A 180 5.16 -6.73 8.66
CA ALA A 180 4.82 -7.79 7.73
C ALA A 180 3.77 -8.72 8.36
N LEU A 181 2.71 -9.05 7.61
CA LEU A 181 1.55 -9.79 8.09
C LEU A 181 1.12 -10.81 7.02
N GLY A 182 0.93 -12.07 7.41
CA GLY A 182 0.49 -13.13 6.50
C GLY A 182 1.50 -13.42 5.39
N GLY A 183 1.27 -12.86 4.21
CA GLY A 183 2.16 -12.88 3.04
C GLY A 183 2.45 -11.48 2.49
N THR A 184 2.27 -10.44 3.28
CA THR A 184 2.38 -9.05 2.81
C THR A 184 3.42 -8.29 3.62
N VAL A 185 4.31 -7.59 2.94
CA VAL A 185 5.19 -6.58 3.56
C VAL A 185 4.60 -5.21 3.31
N PHE A 186 4.50 -4.39 4.35
CA PHE A 186 3.93 -3.06 4.29
C PHE A 186 5.04 -2.01 4.35
N TRP A 187 4.89 -0.94 3.57
CA TRP A 187 5.93 0.05 3.35
C TRP A 187 5.43 1.47 3.52
N ARG A 188 6.34 2.35 3.89
CA ARG A 188 6.20 3.81 3.77
C ARG A 188 7.46 4.38 3.14
N TYR A 189 7.40 5.65 2.74
CA TYR A 189 8.60 6.37 2.37
C TYR A 189 9.50 6.61 3.59
N THR A 190 10.81 6.54 3.37
CA THR A 190 11.79 6.94 4.38
C THR A 190 11.68 8.44 4.66
N ARG A 191 12.02 8.83 5.89
CA ARG A 191 12.02 10.24 6.29
C ARG A 191 12.98 11.06 5.43
N GLU A 192 14.14 10.48 5.12
CA GLU A 192 15.20 11.06 4.31
C GLU A 192 14.70 11.37 2.89
N TYR A 193 13.99 10.42 2.27
CA TYR A 193 13.37 10.63 0.96
C TYR A 193 12.34 11.76 0.98
N LEU A 194 11.43 11.77 1.97
CA LEU A 194 10.39 12.80 2.09
C LEU A 194 10.99 14.19 2.35
N GLN A 195 12.00 14.29 3.21
CA GLN A 195 12.69 15.55 3.50
C GLN A 195 13.42 16.10 2.26
N ALA A 196 14.17 15.24 1.57
CA ALA A 196 14.92 15.61 0.38
C ALA A 196 14.00 16.02 -0.78
N THR A 197 12.88 15.33 -0.98
CA THR A 197 12.01 15.54 -2.15
C THR A 197 10.85 16.49 -1.91
N GLY A 198 10.36 16.61 -0.66
CA GLY A 198 9.07 17.26 -0.39
C GLY A 198 7.88 16.50 -0.92
N GLY A 199 8.08 15.22 -1.24
CA GLY A 199 7.01 14.35 -1.70
C GLY A 199 5.92 14.22 -0.64
N LYS A 200 4.73 13.81 -1.10
CA LYS A 200 3.64 13.43 -0.20
C LYS A 200 3.80 11.94 0.13
N GLU A 201 3.49 11.58 1.36
CA GLU A 201 3.68 10.20 1.87
C GLU A 201 2.92 9.14 1.07
N HIS A 202 1.84 9.56 0.39
CA HIS A 202 0.86 8.71 -0.29
C HIS A 202 1.05 8.60 -1.82
N ARG A 203 2.07 9.25 -2.41
CA ARG A 203 2.26 9.36 -3.87
C ARG A 203 3.54 8.74 -4.39
#